data_AF-A0A4Q4XH51-F1
#
_entry.id   AF-A0A4Q4XH51-F1
#
_cell.length_a   1.000
_cell.length_b   1.000
_cell.length_c   1.000
_cell.angle_alpha   90.00
_cell.angle_beta   90.00
_cell.angle_gamma   90.00
#
_symmetry.space_group_name_H-M   'P 1'
#
loop_
_entity.id
_entity.type
_entity.pdbx_description
1 polymer ?
#
loop_
_entity_poly.entity_id
_entity_poly.type
_entity_poly.pdbx_seq_one_letter_code
_entity_poly.pdbx_strand_id
1 'polypeptide(L)'
;MSRVLPAATFRVIAVSALAGVVVALSGCGRGDPAAHAATVAASAAAAVAPSTAAGAKPAAAPAYEKAFYTMMATRRPSVPAMAALGKALFFDPALSASGKQACASCHSPTHAYGPPNDLSVQLGGTGMNKTGVRAAPSLRYLQNVPSFTEHFYENDGNDSEDQGPTGGYTWDGRVSSTHDQARIPLLSGHEMANGTQATVVAKLRNGRHAQTFRQVFGNDILDNEDTAFRAALMALEVFQETPSEFYPYDSKYDAFLRKQVKLSAQEMRGLQAFADPAKGNCASCHVSAIKQDGAFPAFTDFGHIAVGVPRNRALAANADPNFFDLGLCGPDRTDLKDRTDYCGRFRTPSLRNVALRKTFFHNGAIHSLEDAVRFYAQRDTQPQKWYPRKADGTVDKFDDLPPQYRANVNMEPPFGGKPGDKPVLSEADVRDIVAFLKTLTDGYRPVRAMQSGVQGGSRVAQR
;
A
#
# COMPACT_ATOMS: atom_id res chain seq x y z
N MET A 1 28.40 10.77 44.46
CA MET A 1 29.65 11.52 44.24
C MET A 1 29.59 12.15 42.86
N SER A 2 29.15 13.40 42.84
CA SER A 2 28.99 14.23 41.64
C SER A 2 30.34 14.86 41.26
N ARG A 3 30.67 14.92 39.97
CA ARG A 3 31.63 15.92 39.47
C ARG A 3 31.13 16.53 38.16
N VAL A 4 30.67 17.76 38.33
CA VAL A 4 30.38 18.81 37.36
C VAL A 4 31.70 19.49 36.96
N LEU A 5 31.86 19.88 35.69
CA LEU A 5 32.84 20.85 35.21
C LEU A 5 32.19 21.69 34.07
N PRO A 6 32.64 22.93 33.80
CA PRO A 6 31.76 24.10 33.87
C PRO A 6 31.63 24.90 32.55
N ALA A 7 30.64 25.80 32.55
CA ALA A 7 30.41 26.85 31.55
C ALA A 7 31.04 28.19 31.98
N ALA A 8 31.64 28.90 31.01
CA ALA A 8 31.80 30.36 30.87
C ALA A 8 32.65 30.59 29.59
N THR A 9 32.48 31.60 28.73
CA THR A 9 32.29 33.02 29.04
C THR A 9 31.84 33.80 27.78
N PHE A 10 30.95 34.76 27.98
CA PHE A 10 30.49 35.79 27.04
C PHE A 10 31.58 36.84 26.71
N ARG A 11 31.54 37.43 25.51
CA ARG A 11 32.00 38.81 25.26
C ARG A 11 31.01 39.57 24.37
N VAL A 12 30.69 40.78 24.83
CA VAL A 12 29.83 41.83 24.27
C VAL A 12 30.74 42.93 23.69
N ILE A 13 30.44 43.49 22.51
CA ILE A 13 30.74 44.90 22.15
C ILE A 13 29.65 45.49 21.22
N ALA A 14 29.02 46.55 21.75
CA ALA A 14 28.29 47.74 21.25
C ALA A 14 27.97 48.04 19.76
N VAL A 15 26.65 48.19 19.50
CA VAL A 15 25.80 49.34 19.03
C VAL A 15 26.39 50.59 18.33
N SER A 16 25.75 50.99 17.21
CA SER A 16 25.23 52.36 16.84
C SER A 16 24.35 52.23 15.56
N ALA A 17 23.00 52.34 15.59
CA ALA A 17 22.10 53.52 15.51
C ALA A 17 22.20 54.29 14.16
N LEU A 18 21.15 54.61 13.37
CA LEU A 18 19.90 55.34 13.63
C LEU A 18 18.85 55.04 12.51
N ALA A 19 17.55 54.83 12.84
CA ALA A 19 16.38 55.75 12.69
C ALA A 19 15.79 55.83 11.26
N GLY A 20 14.48 55.84 11.00
CA GLY A 20 13.22 55.92 11.77
C GLY A 20 12.07 55.95 10.71
N VAL A 21 10.77 56.12 10.93
CA VAL A 21 9.86 56.29 12.06
C VAL A 21 8.51 55.78 11.53
N VAL A 22 7.81 54.98 12.33
CA VAL A 22 6.37 54.66 12.22
C VAL A 22 5.62 55.73 12.98
N VAL A 23 4.44 56.19 12.54
CA VAL A 23 3.22 56.32 13.37
C VAL A 23 1.99 56.40 12.47
N ALA A 24 1.04 55.52 12.76
CA ALA A 24 -0.33 55.45 12.27
C ALA A 24 -1.31 56.07 13.30
N LEU A 25 -2.61 55.97 12.96
CA LEU A 25 -3.81 56.18 13.80
C LEU A 25 -4.35 57.62 13.78
N SER A 26 -5.65 57.92 13.75
CA SER A 26 -6.90 57.17 13.56
C SER A 26 -8.03 58.21 13.58
N GLY A 27 -9.18 57.91 12.95
CA GLY A 27 -10.48 58.29 13.54
C GLY A 27 -11.43 59.22 12.75
N CYS A 28 -12.59 58.63 12.44
CA CYS A 28 -13.96 59.16 12.55
C CYS A 28 -14.51 60.20 11.53
N GLY A 29 -15.71 59.90 11.00
CA GLY A 29 -16.73 60.93 10.72
C GLY A 29 -17.57 60.76 9.45
N ARG A 30 -18.90 60.68 9.62
CA ARG A 30 -19.99 60.69 8.62
C ARG A 30 -20.11 62.04 7.89
N GLY A 31 -20.59 62.02 6.63
CA GLY A 31 -21.34 63.12 6.01
C GLY A 31 -21.21 63.25 4.48
N ASP A 32 -22.23 62.82 3.73
CA ASP A 32 -22.61 63.39 2.41
C ASP A 32 -23.14 64.83 2.61
N PRO A 33 -23.34 65.73 1.60
CA PRO A 33 -23.55 65.46 0.16
C PRO A 33 -22.97 66.49 -0.86
N ALA A 34 -23.03 66.11 -2.14
CA ALA A 34 -23.44 66.87 -3.35
C ALA A 34 -22.79 68.21 -3.80
N ALA A 35 -22.75 68.29 -5.14
CA ALA A 35 -22.75 69.46 -6.05
C ALA A 35 -21.33 69.92 -6.50
N HIS A 36 -21.04 70.19 -7.78
CA HIS A 36 -21.81 70.71 -8.91
C HIS A 36 -21.49 69.89 -10.19
N ALA A 37 -22.44 69.47 -11.04
CA ALA A 37 -23.16 70.25 -12.08
C ALA A 37 -22.21 71.12 -12.93
N ALA A 38 -22.24 71.20 -14.26
CA ALA A 38 -22.91 70.53 -15.36
C ALA A 38 -22.26 71.15 -16.62
N THR A 39 -21.97 70.40 -17.68
CA THR A 39 -21.91 70.98 -19.04
C THR A 39 -22.47 69.98 -20.05
N VAL A 40 -23.68 70.33 -20.45
CA VAL A 40 -24.48 70.00 -21.62
C VAL A 40 -23.65 69.70 -22.89
N ALA A 41 -23.96 68.61 -23.60
CA ALA A 41 -24.60 68.67 -24.91
C ALA A 41 -24.65 67.29 -25.60
N ALA A 42 -25.86 66.91 -26.00
CA ALA A 42 -26.20 65.73 -26.77
C ALA A 42 -25.72 65.83 -28.23
N SER A 43 -25.42 64.69 -28.86
CA SER A 43 -25.92 64.38 -30.21
C SER A 43 -25.55 62.97 -30.69
N ALA A 44 -26.53 62.42 -31.42
CA ALA A 44 -26.44 61.37 -32.43
C ALA A 44 -26.23 59.91 -31.99
N ALA A 45 -27.38 59.24 -31.89
CA ALA A 45 -27.53 57.80 -32.02
C ALA A 45 -26.95 57.31 -33.36
N ALA A 46 -25.99 56.39 -33.30
CA ALA A 46 -25.65 55.48 -34.39
C ALA A 46 -26.14 54.09 -34.00
N ALA A 47 -27.00 53.52 -34.84
CA ALA A 47 -27.55 52.19 -34.70
C ALA A 47 -26.42 51.14 -34.72
N VAL A 48 -26.14 50.53 -33.56
CA VAL A 48 -25.34 49.31 -33.48
C VAL A 48 -26.31 48.15 -33.66
N ALA A 49 -26.23 47.51 -34.82
CA ALA A 49 -26.97 46.28 -35.10
C ALA A 49 -26.66 45.24 -34.00
N PRO A 50 -27.64 44.44 -33.55
CA PRO A 50 -27.38 43.38 -32.59
C PRO A 50 -26.43 42.36 -33.24
N SER A 51 -25.18 42.37 -32.81
CA SER A 51 -24.27 41.25 -33.05
C SER A 51 -24.94 40.01 -32.46
N THR A 52 -25.39 39.12 -33.33
CA THR A 52 -25.80 37.76 -32.95
C THR A 52 -24.61 37.15 -32.23
N ALA A 53 -24.71 37.05 -30.91
CA ALA A 53 -23.73 36.37 -30.07
C ALA A 53 -23.54 34.97 -30.64
N ALA A 54 -22.40 34.76 -31.30
CA ALA A 54 -21.94 33.45 -31.69
C ALA A 54 -22.03 32.56 -30.45
N GLY A 55 -22.71 31.42 -30.59
CA GLY A 55 -23.07 30.54 -29.49
C GLY A 55 -21.89 30.33 -28.54
N ALA A 56 -22.06 30.80 -27.29
CA ALA A 56 -21.12 30.50 -26.24
C ALA A 56 -20.99 28.98 -26.15
N LYS A 57 -19.80 28.47 -26.47
CA LYS A 57 -19.47 27.06 -26.26
C LYS A 57 -19.82 26.73 -24.80
N PRO A 58 -20.59 25.66 -24.52
CA PRO A 58 -20.95 25.32 -23.15
C PRO A 58 -19.68 25.28 -22.32
N ALA A 59 -19.68 25.98 -21.19
CA ALA A 59 -18.56 25.96 -20.26
C ALA A 59 -18.25 24.49 -19.95
N ALA A 60 -16.98 24.11 -20.07
CA ALA A 60 -16.57 22.75 -19.73
C ALA A 60 -16.95 22.48 -18.26
N ALA A 61 -17.61 21.35 -18.03
CA ALA A 61 -17.96 20.89 -16.69
C ALA A 61 -16.72 20.97 -15.77
N PRO A 62 -16.86 21.51 -14.54
CA PRO A 62 -15.74 21.63 -13.61
C PRO A 62 -15.03 20.29 -13.38
N ALA A 63 -13.70 20.30 -13.24
CA ALA A 63 -12.90 19.08 -13.08
C ALA A 63 -13.33 18.21 -11.87
N TYR A 64 -13.89 18.82 -10.82
CA TYR A 64 -14.38 18.10 -9.64
C TYR A 64 -15.58 17.19 -9.94
N GLU A 65 -16.37 17.48 -10.98
CA GLU A 65 -17.51 16.62 -11.36
C GLU A 65 -17.05 15.25 -11.88
N LYS A 66 -15.79 15.16 -12.30
CA LYS A 66 -15.14 13.92 -12.74
C LYS A 66 -14.38 13.20 -11.62
N ALA A 67 -14.28 13.77 -10.42
CA ALA A 67 -13.61 13.12 -9.30
C ALA A 67 -14.36 11.83 -8.91
N PHE A 68 -13.61 10.78 -8.55
CA PHE A 68 -14.17 9.45 -8.30
C PHE A 68 -15.26 9.46 -7.22
N TYR A 69 -15.00 10.18 -6.12
CA TYR A 69 -15.92 10.27 -4.97
C TYR A 69 -17.02 11.31 -5.12
N THR A 70 -17.06 12.07 -6.22
CA THR A 70 -18.19 12.97 -6.48
C THR A 70 -19.45 12.13 -6.58
N MET A 71 -20.45 12.50 -5.78
CA MET A 71 -21.57 11.63 -5.47
C MET A 71 -22.27 11.13 -6.74
N MET A 72 -22.11 9.84 -6.98
CA MET A 72 -22.53 9.12 -8.18
C MET A 72 -24.00 8.73 -8.20
N ALA A 73 -24.55 8.61 -7.00
CA ALA A 73 -25.77 7.91 -6.73
C ALA A 73 -26.90 8.91 -6.47
N THR A 74 -28.12 8.61 -6.91
CA THR A 74 -29.30 9.41 -6.51
C THR A 74 -29.59 9.27 -5.01
N ARG A 75 -29.11 8.18 -4.39
CA ARG A 75 -29.17 7.92 -2.96
C ARG A 75 -27.78 7.96 -2.32
N ARG A 76 -27.66 8.56 -1.14
CA ARG A 76 -26.45 8.40 -0.28
C ARG A 76 -26.44 7.01 0.35
N PRO A 77 -25.52 6.10 -0.05
CA PRO A 77 -25.44 4.78 0.54
C PRO A 77 -24.82 4.85 1.94
N SER A 78 -25.24 3.95 2.85
CA SER A 78 -24.58 3.82 4.15
C SER A 78 -23.31 2.97 4.04
N VAL A 79 -22.31 3.24 4.89
CA VAL A 79 -21.06 2.46 4.94
C VAL A 79 -21.33 0.96 5.15
N PRO A 80 -22.21 0.52 6.08
CA PRO A 80 -22.51 -0.91 6.23
C PRO A 80 -23.13 -1.56 4.99
N ALA A 81 -24.00 -0.83 4.27
CA ALA A 81 -24.64 -1.36 3.07
C ALA A 81 -23.64 -1.47 1.90
N MET A 82 -22.73 -0.50 1.75
CA MET A 82 -21.62 -0.58 0.79
C MET A 82 -20.64 -1.69 1.13
N ALA A 83 -20.25 -1.83 2.40
CA ALA A 83 -19.35 -2.90 2.84
C ALA A 83 -19.96 -4.28 2.60
N ALA A 84 -21.26 -4.46 2.88
CA ALA A 84 -21.96 -5.71 2.62
C ALA A 84 -22.04 -6.03 1.12
N LEU A 85 -22.33 -5.03 0.28
CA LEU A 85 -22.32 -5.20 -1.17
C LEU A 85 -20.91 -5.51 -1.70
N GLY A 86 -19.90 -4.76 -1.25
CA GLY A 86 -18.50 -4.99 -1.60
C GLY A 86 -18.03 -6.40 -1.22
N LYS A 87 -18.39 -6.87 -0.02
CA LYS A 87 -18.17 -8.25 0.40
C LYS A 87 -18.84 -9.22 -0.57
N ALA A 88 -20.11 -9.02 -0.90
CA ALA A 88 -20.80 -9.90 -1.85
C ALA A 88 -20.09 -9.98 -3.21
N LEU A 89 -19.66 -8.83 -3.76
CA LEU A 89 -18.90 -8.79 -5.02
C LEU A 89 -17.53 -9.48 -4.91
N PHE A 90 -16.84 -9.31 -3.79
CA PHE A 90 -15.54 -9.91 -3.53
C PHE A 90 -15.54 -11.45 -3.63
N PHE A 91 -16.68 -12.08 -3.31
CA PHE A 91 -16.88 -13.52 -3.38
C PHE A 91 -17.67 -13.97 -4.62
N ASP A 92 -17.99 -13.08 -5.58
CA ASP A 92 -18.81 -13.43 -6.73
C ASP A 92 -17.97 -13.85 -7.96
N PRO A 93 -17.90 -15.16 -8.30
CA PRO A 93 -17.13 -15.59 -9.47
C PRO A 93 -17.78 -15.18 -10.79
N ALA A 94 -19.07 -14.82 -10.80
CA ALA A 94 -19.77 -14.36 -12.00
C ALA A 94 -19.20 -13.05 -12.56
N LEU A 95 -18.48 -12.28 -11.73
CA LEU A 95 -17.77 -11.09 -12.14
C LEU A 95 -16.55 -11.37 -13.03
N SER A 96 -16.04 -12.60 -13.09
CA SER A 96 -15.01 -12.98 -14.06
C SER A 96 -15.62 -13.38 -15.40
N ALA A 97 -14.86 -13.22 -16.48
CA ALA A 97 -15.24 -13.71 -17.80
C ALA A 97 -15.39 -15.24 -17.83
N SER A 98 -14.59 -15.98 -17.04
CA SER A 98 -14.70 -17.44 -16.91
C SER A 98 -15.92 -17.89 -16.10
N GLY A 99 -16.49 -17.00 -15.27
CA GLY A 99 -17.53 -17.34 -14.29
C GLY A 99 -17.03 -18.22 -13.14
N LYS A 100 -15.71 -18.41 -13.01
CA LYS A 100 -15.07 -19.36 -12.07
C LYS A 100 -14.15 -18.69 -11.05
N GLN A 101 -13.83 -17.42 -11.23
CA GLN A 101 -12.87 -16.69 -10.39
C GLN A 101 -13.51 -15.46 -9.75
N ALA A 102 -13.34 -15.33 -8.43
CA ALA A 102 -13.68 -14.15 -7.66
C ALA A 102 -12.40 -13.51 -7.08
N CYS A 103 -12.51 -12.33 -6.46
CA CYS A 103 -11.39 -11.74 -5.72
C CYS A 103 -10.88 -12.73 -4.64
N ALA A 104 -11.81 -13.37 -3.94
CA ALA A 104 -11.52 -14.37 -2.91
C ALA A 104 -10.81 -15.65 -3.40
N SER A 105 -10.81 -15.93 -4.72
CA SER A 105 -10.06 -17.05 -5.29
C SER A 105 -8.55 -16.87 -5.14
N CYS A 106 -8.08 -15.63 -5.25
CA CYS A 106 -6.67 -15.25 -5.08
C CYS A 106 -6.37 -14.63 -3.71
N HIS A 107 -7.39 -14.09 -3.05
CA HIS A 107 -7.30 -13.38 -1.77
C HIS A 107 -8.23 -14.02 -0.73
N SER A 108 -7.82 -15.17 -0.21
CA SER A 108 -8.65 -16.00 0.67
C SER A 108 -8.71 -15.46 2.10
N PRO A 109 -9.89 -15.27 2.71
CA PRO A 109 -10.01 -14.80 4.10
C PRO A 109 -9.29 -15.68 5.12
N THR A 110 -9.28 -17.00 4.90
CA THR A 110 -8.59 -17.96 5.80
C THR A 110 -7.07 -17.92 5.67
N HIS A 111 -6.55 -17.18 4.70
CA HIS A 111 -5.12 -16.93 4.48
C HIS A 111 -4.82 -15.43 4.57
N ALA A 112 -5.56 -14.72 5.44
CA ALA A 112 -5.41 -13.28 5.64
C ALA A 112 -5.53 -12.48 4.33
N TYR A 113 -6.50 -12.83 3.48
CA TYR A 113 -6.70 -12.24 2.15
C TYR A 113 -5.45 -12.32 1.25
N GLY A 114 -4.60 -13.33 1.46
CA GLY A 114 -3.51 -13.73 0.56
C GLY A 114 -3.85 -15.00 -0.24
N PRO A 115 -2.91 -15.50 -1.05
CA PRO A 115 -3.12 -16.69 -1.87
C PRO A 115 -3.31 -17.94 -1.01
N PRO A 116 -4.33 -18.79 -1.30
CA PRO A 116 -4.63 -19.99 -0.53
C PRO A 116 -3.83 -21.24 -0.96
N ASN A 117 -2.79 -21.07 -1.76
CA ASN A 117 -2.03 -22.16 -2.38
C ASN A 117 -0.54 -21.80 -2.49
N ASP A 118 0.24 -22.71 -3.08
CA ASP A 118 1.68 -22.62 -3.29
C ASP A 118 2.08 -22.19 -4.70
N LEU A 119 1.13 -21.69 -5.50
CA LEU A 119 1.43 -21.14 -6.81
C LEU A 119 2.27 -19.86 -6.66
N SER A 120 3.33 -19.74 -7.47
CA SER A 120 4.10 -18.50 -7.54
C SER A 120 3.24 -17.33 -8.03
N VAL A 121 2.38 -17.58 -9.02
CA VAL A 121 1.41 -16.61 -9.56
C VAL A 121 0.08 -17.33 -9.79
N GLN A 122 -1.03 -16.64 -9.48
CA GLN A 122 -2.36 -17.23 -9.58
C GLN A 122 -2.79 -17.41 -11.04
N LEU A 123 -3.59 -18.46 -11.27
CA LEU A 123 -4.19 -18.73 -12.57
C LEU A 123 -5.46 -17.89 -12.77
N GLY A 124 -5.66 -17.40 -13.99
CA GLY A 124 -6.84 -16.68 -14.43
C GLY A 124 -7.00 -16.74 -15.95
N GLY A 125 -7.59 -15.69 -16.53
CA GLY A 125 -8.01 -15.68 -17.91
C GLY A 125 -9.37 -16.35 -18.12
N THR A 126 -9.91 -16.23 -19.34
CA THR A 126 -11.20 -16.86 -19.70
C THR A 126 -11.20 -18.39 -19.52
N GLY A 127 -10.05 -19.03 -19.68
CA GLY A 127 -9.85 -20.47 -19.53
C GLY A 127 -9.28 -20.94 -18.18
N MET A 128 -9.03 -20.04 -17.22
CA MET A 128 -8.36 -20.37 -15.93
C MET A 128 -6.98 -21.02 -16.10
N ASN A 129 -6.24 -20.66 -17.15
CA ASN A 129 -4.97 -21.26 -17.54
C ASN A 129 -3.89 -20.23 -17.91
N LYS A 130 -4.13 -18.94 -17.65
CA LYS A 130 -3.14 -17.87 -17.83
C LYS A 130 -2.61 -17.43 -16.47
N THR A 131 -1.38 -16.91 -16.42
CA THR A 131 -0.83 -16.27 -15.24
C THR A 131 -0.46 -14.83 -15.56
N GLY A 132 -0.44 -13.96 -14.54
CA GLY A 132 0.31 -12.71 -14.60
C GLY A 132 1.81 -12.95 -14.42
N VAL A 133 2.52 -11.92 -13.99
CA VAL A 133 3.97 -11.96 -13.70
C VAL A 133 4.31 -11.82 -12.22
N ARG A 134 3.30 -11.57 -11.36
CA ARG A 134 3.49 -11.31 -9.93
C ARG A 134 2.59 -12.15 -9.02
N ALA A 135 3.15 -12.52 -7.87
CA ALA A 135 2.46 -13.20 -6.78
C ALA A 135 1.40 -12.28 -6.17
N ALA A 136 0.25 -12.85 -5.80
CA ALA A 136 -0.78 -12.11 -5.08
C ALA A 136 -0.27 -11.73 -3.66
N PRO A 137 -0.27 -10.45 -3.27
CA PRO A 137 0.00 -10.06 -1.89
C PRO A 137 -1.22 -10.35 -0.99
N SER A 138 -1.03 -10.27 0.33
CA SER A 138 -2.17 -10.14 1.25
C SER A 138 -2.82 -8.77 1.05
N LEU A 139 -4.16 -8.69 1.14
CA LEU A 139 -4.88 -7.41 1.17
C LEU A 139 -5.02 -6.81 2.58
N ARG A 140 -4.52 -7.51 3.62
CA ARG A 140 -4.54 -6.95 4.97
C ARG A 140 -3.52 -5.83 5.14
N TYR A 141 -3.85 -4.89 6.02
CA TYR A 141 -2.98 -3.78 6.43
C TYR A 141 -2.60 -2.80 5.30
N LEU A 142 -3.48 -2.65 4.30
CA LEU A 142 -3.29 -1.72 3.18
C LEU A 142 -3.96 -0.35 3.37
N GLN A 143 -4.78 -0.17 4.41
CA GLN A 143 -5.57 1.06 4.66
C GLN A 143 -4.71 2.32 4.86
N ASN A 144 -3.44 2.13 5.26
CA ASN A 144 -2.50 3.22 5.51
C ASN A 144 -1.44 3.37 4.40
N VAL A 145 -1.61 2.70 3.26
CA VAL A 145 -0.72 2.89 2.11
C VAL A 145 -0.89 4.33 1.62
N PRO A 146 0.16 5.17 1.64
CA PRO A 146 0.06 6.52 1.12
C PRO A 146 -0.12 6.49 -0.40
N SER A 147 -0.66 7.56 -0.98
CA SER A 147 -0.56 7.76 -2.43
C SER A 147 0.91 7.75 -2.85
N PHE A 148 1.18 7.27 -4.07
CA PHE A 148 2.55 7.23 -4.56
C PHE A 148 3.16 8.64 -4.60
N THR A 149 4.35 8.78 -4.06
CA THR A 149 5.19 9.97 -4.19
C THR A 149 6.64 9.53 -4.41
N GLU A 150 7.39 10.30 -5.19
CA GLU A 150 8.82 10.07 -5.38
C GLU A 150 9.67 10.57 -4.21
N HIS A 151 9.10 11.50 -3.42
CA HIS A 151 9.73 12.11 -2.26
C HIS A 151 8.81 11.94 -1.06
N PHE A 152 9.27 11.23 -0.04
CA PHE A 152 8.48 10.93 1.15
C PHE A 152 9.25 11.29 2.40
N TYR A 153 8.62 12.07 3.26
CA TYR A 153 9.19 12.53 4.52
C TYR A 153 8.33 11.95 5.64
N GLU A 154 8.95 11.13 6.50
CA GLU A 154 8.25 10.64 7.69
C GLU A 154 8.04 11.81 8.66
N ASN A 155 6.87 11.85 9.28
CA ASN A 155 6.60 12.77 10.39
C ASN A 155 7.00 12.08 11.71
N ASP A 156 8.30 11.82 11.86
CA ASP A 156 8.91 11.20 13.05
C ASP A 156 9.75 12.21 13.85
N GLY A 157 9.57 13.51 13.57
CA GLY A 157 10.33 14.59 14.18
C GLY A 157 11.66 14.88 13.46
N ASN A 158 12.00 14.14 12.40
CA ASN A 158 13.07 14.46 11.46
C ASN A 158 12.56 14.51 10.00
N ASP A 159 11.63 15.42 9.73
CA ASP A 159 11.03 15.65 8.40
C ASP A 159 12.05 16.12 7.32
N SER A 160 13.34 16.11 7.61
CA SER A 160 14.42 16.54 6.70
C SER A 160 14.97 15.40 5.84
N GLU A 161 14.68 14.13 6.17
CA GLU A 161 15.15 12.96 5.42
C GLU A 161 14.13 12.49 4.38
N ASP A 162 14.53 12.54 3.11
CA ASP A 162 13.76 11.97 2.01
C ASP A 162 13.98 10.46 1.92
N GLN A 163 12.91 9.69 2.17
CA GLN A 163 12.90 8.24 2.06
C GLN A 163 12.78 7.74 0.61
N GLY A 164 12.60 8.67 -0.35
CA GLY A 164 12.45 8.38 -1.76
C GLY A 164 11.08 7.78 -2.13
N PRO A 165 10.99 6.98 -3.21
CA PRO A 165 9.73 6.55 -3.78
C PRO A 165 8.93 5.65 -2.83
N THR A 166 7.77 6.12 -2.42
CA THR A 166 6.95 5.50 -1.35
C THR A 166 5.47 5.50 -1.74
N GLY A 167 4.73 4.49 -1.29
CA GLY A 167 3.28 4.42 -1.43
C GLY A 167 2.81 3.80 -2.73
N GLY A 168 1.56 4.06 -3.08
CA GLY A 168 0.88 3.37 -4.17
C GLY A 168 0.59 1.90 -3.85
N TYR A 169 -0.47 1.38 -4.47
CA TYR A 169 -0.91 0.01 -4.36
C TYR A 169 -0.23 -0.86 -5.41
N THR A 170 -0.37 -2.18 -5.25
CA THR A 170 0.34 -3.23 -5.99
C THR A 170 1.85 -3.27 -5.67
N TRP A 171 2.61 -4.11 -6.37
CA TRP A 171 4.05 -4.26 -6.15
C TRP A 171 4.90 -3.13 -6.76
N ASP A 172 4.39 -2.38 -7.74
CA ASP A 172 5.11 -1.29 -8.42
C ASP A 172 4.52 0.10 -8.14
N GLY A 173 3.59 0.20 -7.19
CA GLY A 173 2.99 1.46 -6.78
C GLY A 173 2.16 2.16 -7.86
N ARG A 174 1.79 1.48 -8.96
CA ARG A 174 1.23 2.10 -10.18
C ARG A 174 -0.17 2.71 -10.03
N VAL A 175 -0.85 2.50 -8.90
CA VAL A 175 -2.16 3.09 -8.62
C VAL A 175 -2.21 3.65 -7.21
N SER A 176 -2.94 4.75 -7.01
CA SER A 176 -2.92 5.51 -5.74
C SER A 176 -4.06 5.17 -4.79
N SER A 177 -4.96 4.27 -5.15
CA SER A 177 -6.16 3.96 -4.37
C SER A 177 -6.55 2.47 -4.44
N THR A 178 -7.36 2.03 -3.47
CA THR A 178 -7.94 0.69 -3.45
C THR A 178 -8.94 0.46 -4.59
N HIS A 179 -9.72 1.48 -5.02
CA HIS A 179 -10.61 1.32 -6.17
C HIS A 179 -9.83 1.17 -7.49
N ASP A 180 -8.74 1.90 -7.68
CA ASP A 180 -7.89 1.75 -8.86
C ASP A 180 -7.17 0.39 -8.84
N GLN A 181 -6.77 -0.09 -7.67
CA GLN A 181 -6.29 -1.46 -7.50
C GLN A 181 -7.37 -2.47 -7.92
N ALA A 182 -8.61 -2.32 -7.45
CA ALA A 182 -9.70 -3.26 -7.72
C ALA A 182 -10.11 -3.27 -9.21
N ARG A 183 -9.89 -2.16 -9.92
CA ARG A 183 -10.12 -2.06 -11.37
C ARG A 183 -9.20 -3.01 -12.17
N ILE A 184 -7.95 -3.19 -11.74
CA ILE A 184 -6.94 -3.97 -12.46
C ILE A 184 -7.41 -5.42 -12.70
N PRO A 185 -7.68 -6.25 -11.66
CA PRO A 185 -8.00 -7.65 -11.86
C PRO A 185 -9.32 -7.86 -12.60
N LEU A 186 -10.29 -6.96 -12.43
CA LEU A 186 -11.56 -6.98 -13.16
C LEU A 186 -11.35 -6.93 -14.67
N LEU A 187 -10.38 -6.13 -15.14
CA LEU A 187 -10.17 -5.87 -16.57
C LEU A 187 -9.01 -6.67 -17.17
N SER A 188 -8.04 -7.09 -16.35
CA SER A 188 -6.83 -7.80 -16.80
C SER A 188 -7.15 -9.11 -17.52
N GLY A 189 -6.60 -9.29 -18.73
CA GLY A 189 -6.83 -10.46 -19.58
C GLY A 189 -6.25 -11.78 -19.06
N HIS A 190 -5.40 -11.73 -18.03
CA HIS A 190 -4.80 -12.90 -17.38
C HIS A 190 -5.30 -13.12 -15.95
N GLU A 191 -6.19 -12.24 -15.45
CA GLU A 191 -6.86 -12.38 -14.15
C GLU A 191 -8.37 -12.65 -14.37
N MET A 192 -9.27 -11.71 -14.06
CA MET A 192 -10.72 -11.94 -14.24
C MET A 192 -11.19 -11.76 -15.69
N ALA A 193 -10.36 -11.19 -16.56
CA ALA A 193 -10.46 -11.24 -18.02
C ALA A 193 -11.72 -10.65 -18.67
N ASN A 194 -12.36 -9.66 -18.04
CA ASN A 194 -13.51 -8.99 -18.67
C ASN A 194 -13.14 -8.04 -19.81
N GLY A 195 -11.89 -7.54 -19.85
CA GLY A 195 -11.38 -6.64 -20.88
C GLY A 195 -11.91 -5.20 -20.77
N THR A 196 -13.23 -5.00 -20.67
CA THR A 196 -13.87 -3.67 -20.65
C THR A 196 -14.80 -3.47 -19.46
N GLN A 197 -15.01 -2.20 -19.09
CA GLN A 197 -15.94 -1.80 -18.03
C GLN A 197 -17.39 -2.19 -18.38
N ALA A 198 -17.80 -1.96 -19.62
CA ALA A 198 -19.08 -2.41 -20.18
C ALA A 198 -19.40 -3.89 -19.87
N THR A 199 -18.41 -4.77 -20.02
CA THR A 199 -18.58 -6.21 -19.77
C THR A 199 -18.86 -6.49 -18.30
N VAL A 200 -18.14 -5.82 -17.39
CA VAL A 200 -18.37 -5.93 -15.94
C VAL A 200 -19.74 -5.37 -15.57
N VAL A 201 -20.12 -4.20 -16.10
CA VAL A 201 -21.42 -3.58 -15.82
C VAL A 201 -22.57 -4.43 -16.36
N ALA A 202 -22.44 -5.05 -17.54
CA ALA A 202 -23.43 -5.97 -18.06
C ALA A 202 -23.63 -7.19 -17.14
N LYS A 203 -22.54 -7.74 -16.57
CA LYS A 203 -22.60 -8.80 -15.56
C LYS A 203 -23.29 -8.33 -14.28
N LEU A 204 -23.02 -7.12 -13.80
CA LEU A 204 -23.70 -6.54 -12.64
C LEU A 204 -25.20 -6.32 -12.90
N ARG A 205 -25.55 -5.80 -14.08
CA ARG A 205 -26.93 -5.50 -14.49
C ARG A 205 -27.79 -6.76 -14.61
N ASN A 206 -27.22 -7.82 -15.16
CA ASN A 206 -27.91 -9.10 -15.40
C ASN A 206 -27.66 -10.13 -14.28
N GLY A 207 -26.85 -9.79 -13.28
CA GLY A 207 -26.43 -10.68 -12.21
C GLY A 207 -27.30 -10.60 -10.96
N ARG A 208 -27.04 -11.52 -10.02
CA ARG A 208 -27.76 -11.65 -8.74
C ARG A 208 -27.70 -10.41 -7.84
N HIS A 209 -26.70 -9.55 -8.03
CA HIS A 209 -26.49 -8.36 -7.19
C HIS A 209 -27.18 -7.10 -7.73
N ALA A 210 -27.84 -7.16 -8.90
CA ALA A 210 -28.48 -6.00 -9.53
C ALA A 210 -29.50 -5.31 -8.61
N GLN A 211 -30.34 -6.07 -7.92
CA GLN A 211 -31.33 -5.51 -7.00
C GLN A 211 -30.67 -4.85 -5.79
N THR A 212 -29.62 -5.47 -5.23
CA THR A 212 -28.86 -4.90 -4.11
C THR A 212 -28.17 -3.59 -4.52
N PHE A 213 -27.58 -3.52 -5.71
CA PHE A 213 -27.04 -2.26 -6.26
C PHE A 213 -28.08 -1.15 -6.26
N ARG A 214 -29.28 -1.43 -6.80
CA ARG A 214 -30.38 -0.46 -6.85
C ARG A 214 -30.84 -0.01 -5.46
N GLN A 215 -30.87 -0.92 -4.49
CA GLN A 215 -31.23 -0.60 -3.11
C GLN A 215 -30.20 0.30 -2.43
N VAL A 216 -28.90 0.04 -2.67
CA VAL A 216 -27.78 0.76 -2.04
C VAL A 216 -27.60 2.15 -2.67
N PHE A 217 -27.52 2.23 -3.99
CA PHE A 217 -27.12 3.43 -4.72
C PHE A 217 -28.25 4.14 -5.49
N GLY A 218 -29.45 3.55 -5.57
CA GLY A 218 -30.58 4.10 -6.32
C GLY A 218 -30.93 3.30 -7.57
N ASN A 219 -32.19 3.39 -8.01
CA ASN A 219 -32.74 2.52 -9.06
C ASN A 219 -32.04 2.69 -10.42
N ASP A 220 -31.49 3.87 -10.67
CA ASP A 220 -30.83 4.28 -11.91
C ASP A 220 -29.33 3.98 -11.93
N ILE A 221 -28.74 3.44 -10.85
CA ILE A 221 -27.29 3.25 -10.75
C ILE A 221 -26.70 2.36 -11.86
N LEU A 222 -27.49 1.44 -12.39
CA LEU A 222 -27.08 0.49 -13.43
C LEU A 222 -27.38 0.98 -14.86
N ASP A 223 -27.96 2.17 -15.00
CA ASP A 223 -28.37 2.72 -16.30
C ASP A 223 -27.20 3.43 -16.99
N ASN A 224 -26.28 4.02 -16.22
CA ASN A 224 -25.03 4.59 -16.70
C ASN A 224 -23.83 3.67 -16.41
N GLU A 225 -23.05 3.34 -17.44
CA GLU A 225 -21.92 2.42 -17.33
C GLU A 225 -20.82 2.93 -16.39
N ASP A 226 -20.36 4.17 -16.57
CA ASP A 226 -19.27 4.75 -15.78
C ASP A 226 -19.65 4.86 -14.30
N THR A 227 -20.90 5.26 -14.02
CA THR A 227 -21.43 5.36 -12.67
C THR A 227 -21.57 3.99 -12.02
N ALA A 228 -22.11 3.00 -12.74
CA ALA A 228 -22.25 1.63 -12.23
C ALA A 228 -20.89 1.00 -11.91
N PHE A 229 -19.91 1.17 -12.80
CA PHE A 229 -18.57 0.62 -12.61
C PHE A 229 -17.88 1.26 -11.40
N ARG A 230 -17.94 2.59 -11.26
CA ARG A 230 -17.40 3.29 -10.08
C ARG A 230 -18.09 2.89 -8.79
N ALA A 231 -19.42 2.70 -8.79
CA ALA A 231 -20.14 2.22 -7.62
C ALA A 231 -19.68 0.82 -7.19
N ALA A 232 -19.38 -0.07 -8.14
CA ALA A 232 -18.82 -1.39 -7.85
C ALA A 232 -17.42 -1.30 -7.21
N LEU A 233 -16.54 -0.46 -7.77
CA LEU A 233 -15.21 -0.24 -7.22
C LEU A 233 -15.26 0.40 -5.83
N MET A 234 -16.15 1.38 -5.62
CA MET A 234 -16.36 2.01 -4.31
C MET A 234 -16.87 1.01 -3.27
N ALA A 235 -17.78 0.11 -3.63
CA ALA A 235 -18.23 -0.95 -2.73
C ALA A 235 -17.07 -1.88 -2.34
N LEU A 236 -16.25 -2.30 -3.31
CA LEU A 236 -15.05 -3.13 -3.06
C LEU A 236 -14.01 -2.43 -2.17
N GLU A 237 -13.80 -1.12 -2.37
CA GLU A 237 -12.95 -0.30 -1.51
C GLU A 237 -13.49 -0.23 -0.09
N VAL A 238 -14.76 0.13 0.09
CA VAL A 238 -15.38 0.24 1.42
C VAL A 238 -15.37 -1.10 2.17
N PHE A 239 -15.52 -2.23 1.47
CA PHE A 239 -15.34 -3.54 2.09
C PHE A 239 -13.90 -3.75 2.59
N GLN A 240 -12.90 -3.42 1.77
CA GLN A 240 -11.48 -3.52 2.14
C GLN A 240 -11.08 -2.58 3.29
N GLU A 241 -11.87 -1.55 3.54
CA GLU A 241 -11.76 -0.68 4.72
C GLU A 241 -12.48 -1.23 5.97
N THR A 242 -12.91 -2.48 6.00
CA THR A 242 -13.56 -3.07 7.19
C THR A 242 -12.50 -3.49 8.23
N PRO A 243 -12.42 -2.84 9.42
CA PRO A 243 -11.33 -3.07 10.37
C PRO A 243 -11.20 -4.52 10.83
N SER A 244 -12.32 -5.17 11.16
CA SER A 244 -12.32 -6.55 11.65
C SER A 244 -11.88 -7.59 10.62
N GLU A 245 -11.87 -7.23 9.33
CA GLU A 245 -11.52 -8.12 8.23
C GLU A 245 -10.08 -7.88 7.76
N PHE A 246 -9.69 -6.60 7.60
CA PHE A 246 -8.46 -6.21 6.89
C PHE A 246 -7.34 -5.68 7.78
N TYR A 247 -7.64 -5.16 8.97
CA TYR A 247 -6.60 -4.65 9.88
C TYR A 247 -6.98 -4.88 11.36
N PRO A 248 -7.17 -6.15 11.77
CA PRO A 248 -7.65 -6.48 13.11
C PRO A 248 -6.64 -6.21 14.23
N TYR A 249 -5.33 -6.19 13.93
CA TYR A 249 -4.25 -6.02 14.91
C TYR A 249 -4.39 -6.97 16.13
N ASP A 250 -4.69 -8.24 15.87
CA ASP A 250 -4.96 -9.28 16.88
C ASP A 250 -3.97 -10.46 16.82
N SER A 251 -2.75 -10.22 16.35
CA SER A 251 -1.66 -11.20 16.39
C SER A 251 -1.05 -11.35 17.81
N LYS A 252 -0.19 -12.36 18.01
CA LYS A 252 0.54 -12.53 19.27
C LYS A 252 1.47 -11.34 19.52
N TYR A 253 2.07 -10.78 18.47
CA TYR A 253 2.90 -9.59 18.57
C TYR A 253 2.11 -8.37 19.02
N ASP A 254 0.88 -8.20 18.52
CA ASP A 254 0.02 -7.10 18.97
C ASP A 254 -0.36 -7.24 20.45
N ALA A 255 -0.63 -8.46 20.93
CA ALA A 255 -0.83 -8.73 22.35
C ALA A 255 0.43 -8.45 23.19
N PHE A 256 1.63 -8.74 22.65
CA PHE A 256 2.91 -8.40 23.28
C PHE A 256 3.11 -6.88 23.37
N LEU A 257 2.84 -6.13 22.28
CA LEU A 257 2.89 -4.67 22.26
C LEU A 257 1.93 -4.04 23.29
N ARG A 258 0.76 -4.66 23.49
CA ARG A 258 -0.21 -4.28 24.54
C ARG A 258 0.17 -4.76 25.94
N LYS A 259 1.33 -5.40 26.11
CA LYS A 259 1.81 -5.98 27.39
C LYS A 259 0.87 -7.05 27.98
N GLN A 260 0.05 -7.69 27.14
CA GLN A 260 -0.91 -8.72 27.55
C GLN A 260 -0.27 -10.12 27.59
N VAL A 261 0.82 -10.33 26.85
CA VAL A 261 1.58 -11.59 26.83
C VAL A 261 3.07 -11.29 26.79
N LYS A 262 3.89 -12.30 27.10
CA LYS A 262 5.32 -12.29 26.84
C LYS A 262 5.62 -13.14 25.61
N LEU A 263 6.56 -12.68 24.78
CA LEU A 263 7.17 -13.55 23.78
C LEU A 263 8.01 -14.62 24.50
N SER A 264 8.09 -15.81 23.91
CA SER A 264 9.04 -16.83 24.32
C SER A 264 10.47 -16.34 24.15
N ALA A 265 11.43 -17.00 24.79
CA ALA A 265 12.85 -16.65 24.64
C ALA A 265 13.30 -16.72 23.17
N GLN A 266 12.76 -17.65 22.38
CA GLN A 266 13.07 -17.78 20.96
C GLN A 266 12.53 -16.60 20.14
N GLU A 267 11.24 -16.30 20.29
CA GLU A 267 10.58 -15.19 19.59
C GLU A 267 11.23 -13.83 19.94
N MET A 268 11.68 -13.66 21.19
CA MET A 268 12.39 -12.44 21.62
C MET A 268 13.77 -12.32 20.97
N ARG A 269 14.56 -13.41 20.90
CA ARG A 269 15.83 -13.40 20.16
C ARG A 269 15.60 -13.12 18.67
N GLY A 270 14.50 -13.63 18.12
CA GLY A 270 14.08 -13.35 16.75
C GLY A 270 13.80 -11.88 16.50
N LEU A 271 13.03 -11.23 17.38
CA LEU A 271 12.77 -9.79 17.33
C LEU A 271 14.07 -8.97 17.43
N GLN A 272 14.99 -9.36 18.32
CA GLN A 272 16.29 -8.70 18.46
C GLN A 272 17.13 -8.84 17.20
N ALA A 273 17.28 -10.05 16.65
CA ALA A 273 18.04 -10.28 15.42
C ALA A 273 17.41 -9.61 14.19
N PHE A 274 16.08 -9.50 14.15
CA PHE A 274 15.33 -8.79 13.12
C PHE A 274 15.62 -7.28 13.14
N ALA A 275 15.65 -6.67 14.32
CA ALA A 275 15.81 -5.22 14.47
C ALA A 275 17.27 -4.74 14.52
N ASP A 276 18.22 -5.63 14.84
CA ASP A 276 19.64 -5.28 14.99
C ASP A 276 20.27 -4.87 13.64
N PRO A 277 20.75 -3.62 13.49
CA PRO A 277 21.38 -3.13 12.27
C PRO A 277 22.67 -3.85 11.86
N ALA A 278 23.35 -4.49 12.83
CA ALA A 278 24.54 -5.30 12.58
C ALA A 278 24.21 -6.76 12.23
N LYS A 279 22.92 -7.14 12.27
CA LYS A 279 22.43 -8.48 11.91
C LYS A 279 21.43 -8.40 10.76
N GLY A 280 20.14 -8.53 11.08
CA GLY A 280 19.09 -8.62 10.08
C GLY A 280 18.78 -7.28 9.45
N ASN A 281 18.94 -6.19 10.20
CA ASN A 281 18.55 -4.83 9.82
C ASN A 281 17.16 -4.76 9.18
N CYS A 282 16.28 -5.72 9.47
CA CYS A 282 15.02 -5.90 8.74
C CYS A 282 14.07 -4.74 9.07
N ALA A 283 14.17 -4.22 10.29
CA ALA A 283 13.34 -3.13 10.78
C ALA A 283 13.60 -1.78 10.10
N SER A 284 14.67 -1.61 9.30
CA SER A 284 14.90 -0.39 8.53
C SER A 284 13.85 -0.19 7.44
N CYS A 285 13.39 -1.27 6.80
CA CYS A 285 12.29 -1.22 5.83
C CYS A 285 10.99 -1.83 6.38
N HIS A 286 11.09 -2.83 7.26
CA HIS A 286 9.95 -3.51 7.86
C HIS A 286 9.73 -3.08 9.31
N VAL A 287 9.38 -1.80 9.48
CA VAL A 287 9.24 -1.12 10.78
C VAL A 287 8.44 -1.96 11.78
N SER A 288 9.09 -2.36 12.89
CA SER A 288 8.52 -3.25 13.92
C SER A 288 8.12 -2.53 15.20
N ALA A 289 8.47 -1.26 15.37
CA ALA A 289 8.13 -0.46 16.55
C ALA A 289 6.76 0.21 16.39
N ILE A 290 6.12 0.56 17.52
CA ILE A 290 4.97 1.46 17.53
C ILE A 290 5.46 2.83 17.05
N LYS A 291 4.76 3.41 16.06
CA LYS A 291 5.08 4.74 15.54
C LYS A 291 4.83 5.82 16.60
N GLN A 292 5.42 7.01 16.42
CA GLN A 292 5.31 8.09 17.41
C GLN A 292 3.86 8.56 17.64
N ASP A 293 3.02 8.46 16.61
CA ASP A 293 1.58 8.73 16.67
C ASP A 293 0.76 7.63 17.40
N GLY A 294 1.41 6.58 17.88
CA GLY A 294 0.79 5.44 18.55
C GLY A 294 0.28 4.35 17.60
N ALA A 295 0.47 4.47 16.29
CA ALA A 295 0.05 3.47 15.33
C ALA A 295 0.85 2.17 15.50
N PHE A 296 0.15 1.04 15.47
CA PHE A 296 0.78 -0.27 15.48
C PHE A 296 1.53 -0.51 14.16
N PRO A 297 2.70 -1.18 14.19
CA PRO A 297 3.52 -1.37 13.00
C PRO A 297 2.80 -2.24 11.97
N ALA A 298 2.74 -1.79 10.72
CA ALA A 298 2.34 -2.62 9.59
C ALA A 298 3.50 -3.51 9.10
N PHE A 299 4.71 -3.40 9.66
CA PHE A 299 5.93 -4.09 9.19
C PHE A 299 6.30 -3.76 7.76
N THR A 300 6.18 -2.47 7.42
CA THR A 300 6.57 -1.88 6.14
C THR A 300 6.62 -0.36 6.29
N ASP A 301 7.57 0.24 5.58
CA ASP A 301 7.70 1.68 5.30
C ASP A 301 6.91 2.12 4.05
N PHE A 302 6.36 1.15 3.29
CA PHE A 302 5.80 1.33 1.95
C PHE A 302 6.77 1.91 0.90
N GLY A 303 8.07 1.91 1.18
CA GLY A 303 9.11 2.35 0.25
C GLY A 303 9.32 1.36 -0.90
N HIS A 304 10.04 1.77 -1.94
CA HIS A 304 10.38 0.90 -3.08
C HIS A 304 11.87 0.58 -3.12
N ILE A 305 12.19 -0.71 -3.13
CA ILE A 305 13.55 -1.20 -3.03
C ILE A 305 13.82 -2.35 -4.00
N ALA A 306 15.04 -2.40 -4.53
CA ALA A 306 15.51 -3.51 -5.36
C ALA A 306 16.37 -4.47 -4.51
N VAL A 307 15.86 -5.65 -4.19
CA VAL A 307 16.58 -6.65 -3.38
C VAL A 307 17.25 -7.75 -4.20
N GLY A 308 17.03 -7.78 -5.52
CA GLY A 308 17.69 -8.70 -6.44
C GLY A 308 17.26 -10.17 -6.31
N VAL A 309 15.99 -10.45 -6.02
CA VAL A 309 15.44 -11.82 -5.94
C VAL A 309 15.67 -12.57 -7.25
N PRO A 310 15.96 -13.90 -7.22
CA PRO A 310 16.26 -14.66 -8.42
C PRO A 310 15.08 -14.77 -9.38
N ARG A 311 15.39 -14.96 -10.66
CA ARG A 311 14.41 -15.10 -11.73
C ARG A 311 13.58 -16.36 -11.57
N ASN A 312 12.26 -16.20 -11.50
CA ASN A 312 11.35 -17.33 -11.53
C ASN A 312 11.14 -17.84 -12.97
N ARG A 313 11.95 -18.79 -13.41
CA ARG A 313 11.86 -19.38 -14.76
C ARG A 313 10.62 -20.23 -15.01
N ALA A 314 9.82 -20.53 -13.98
CA ALA A 314 8.55 -21.22 -14.16
C ALA A 314 7.42 -20.29 -14.64
N LEU A 315 7.61 -18.96 -14.61
CA LEU A 315 6.62 -18.01 -15.11
C LEU A 315 6.63 -17.96 -16.64
N ALA A 316 5.44 -18.00 -17.25
CA ALA A 316 5.29 -18.02 -18.70
C ALA A 316 5.94 -16.81 -19.39
N ALA A 317 5.86 -15.62 -18.79
CA ALA A 317 6.50 -14.42 -19.35
C ALA A 317 8.04 -14.54 -19.40
N ASN A 318 8.64 -15.29 -18.47
CA ASN A 318 10.08 -15.47 -18.40
C ASN A 318 10.63 -16.49 -19.41
N ALA A 319 9.76 -17.12 -20.20
CA ALA A 319 10.16 -17.90 -21.37
C ALA A 319 10.76 -17.02 -22.47
N ASP A 320 10.38 -15.74 -22.53
CA ASP A 320 11.12 -14.73 -23.28
C ASP A 320 12.32 -14.29 -22.44
N PRO A 321 13.58 -14.55 -22.88
CA PRO A 321 14.77 -14.15 -22.16
C PRO A 321 14.96 -12.62 -22.09
N ASN A 322 14.27 -11.85 -22.94
CA ASN A 322 14.35 -10.39 -22.95
C ASN A 322 13.29 -9.73 -22.06
N PHE A 323 12.31 -10.49 -21.57
CA PHE A 323 11.30 -9.96 -20.67
C PHE A 323 11.86 -9.82 -19.25
N PHE A 324 11.70 -8.64 -18.66
CA PHE A 324 12.00 -8.38 -17.25
C PHE A 324 10.86 -7.57 -16.63
N ASP A 325 10.41 -8.00 -15.46
CA ASP A 325 9.55 -7.17 -14.61
C ASP A 325 10.46 -6.19 -13.86
N LEU A 326 10.45 -4.93 -14.28
CA LEU A 326 11.31 -3.88 -13.73
C LEU A 326 10.63 -3.14 -12.57
N GLY A 327 9.47 -3.61 -12.10
CA GLY A 327 8.74 -3.03 -10.99
C GLY A 327 8.35 -1.58 -11.24
N LEU A 328 8.88 -0.67 -10.43
CA LEU A 328 8.52 0.75 -10.43
C LEU A 328 8.75 1.45 -11.78
N CYS A 329 9.69 0.99 -12.61
CA CYS A 329 9.92 1.56 -13.95
C CYS A 329 9.20 0.78 -15.08
N GLY A 330 8.35 -0.20 -14.76
CA GLY A 330 7.52 -0.92 -15.73
C GLY A 330 7.71 -2.44 -15.74
N PRO A 331 7.13 -3.17 -16.71
CA PRO A 331 6.36 -2.66 -17.84
C PRO A 331 4.90 -2.29 -17.50
N ASP A 332 4.33 -2.83 -16.42
CA ASP A 332 2.94 -2.57 -16.03
C ASP A 332 2.72 -1.11 -15.59
N ARG A 333 3.77 -0.46 -15.08
CA ARG A 333 3.80 0.98 -14.77
C ARG A 333 4.42 1.75 -15.93
N THR A 334 3.73 2.78 -16.42
CA THR A 334 4.12 3.48 -17.66
C THR A 334 4.59 4.92 -17.46
N ASP A 335 4.20 5.56 -16.36
CA ASP A 335 4.51 6.95 -16.02
C ASP A 335 5.96 7.17 -15.58
N LEU A 336 6.64 6.13 -15.10
CA LEU A 336 8.02 6.18 -14.59
C LEU A 336 9.03 5.38 -15.44
N LYS A 337 8.67 5.02 -16.67
CA LYS A 337 9.51 4.18 -17.54
C LYS A 337 10.92 4.74 -17.81
N ASP A 338 11.05 6.06 -17.78
CA ASP A 338 12.31 6.76 -18.06
C ASP A 338 13.16 6.95 -16.79
N ARG A 339 12.62 6.63 -15.60
CA ARG A 339 13.34 6.62 -14.31
C ARG A 339 14.10 5.31 -14.13
N THR A 340 15.18 5.19 -14.88
CA THR A 340 16.03 3.98 -14.90
C THR A 340 16.64 3.64 -13.54
N ASP A 341 16.79 4.62 -12.65
CA ASP A 341 17.20 4.46 -11.24
C ASP A 341 16.15 3.73 -10.37
N TYR A 342 14.91 3.62 -10.86
CA TYR A 342 13.82 2.87 -10.23
C TYR A 342 13.66 1.45 -10.76
N CYS A 343 14.38 1.07 -11.82
CA CYS A 343 14.26 -0.26 -12.38
C CYS A 343 14.73 -1.35 -11.41
N GLY A 344 13.88 -2.36 -11.23
CA GLY A 344 14.07 -3.47 -10.28
C GLY A 344 13.53 -3.19 -8.88
N ARG A 345 12.97 -1.99 -8.62
CA ARG A 345 12.40 -1.64 -7.30
C ARG A 345 10.95 -2.07 -7.21
N PHE A 346 10.61 -2.72 -6.10
CA PHE A 346 9.24 -3.09 -5.75
C PHE A 346 8.93 -2.58 -4.35
N ARG A 347 7.64 -2.32 -4.11
CA ARG A 347 7.15 -1.86 -2.81
C ARG A 347 7.44 -2.90 -1.73
N THR A 348 8.04 -2.47 -0.62
CA THR A 348 8.22 -3.27 0.58
C THR A 348 6.84 -3.78 1.06
N PRO A 349 6.59 -5.10 1.14
CA PRO A 349 5.31 -5.61 1.60
C PRO A 349 5.22 -5.61 3.13
N SER A 350 4.01 -5.52 3.67
CA SER A 350 3.76 -5.85 5.09
C SER A 350 4.18 -7.29 5.38
N LEU A 351 4.86 -7.52 6.52
CA LEU A 351 5.17 -8.86 7.02
C LEU A 351 4.08 -9.45 7.92
N ARG A 352 2.97 -8.74 8.15
CA ARG A 352 1.83 -9.31 8.88
C ARG A 352 1.26 -10.49 8.09
N ASN A 353 0.96 -11.58 8.80
CA ASN A 353 0.52 -12.85 8.22
C ASN A 353 1.49 -13.52 7.23
N VAL A 354 2.76 -13.11 7.19
CA VAL A 354 3.75 -13.67 6.24
C VAL A 354 3.92 -15.19 6.40
N ALA A 355 3.74 -15.73 7.60
CA ALA A 355 3.84 -17.15 7.89
C ALA A 355 2.71 -18.02 7.31
N LEU A 356 1.61 -17.41 6.85
CA LEU A 356 0.54 -18.13 6.15
C LEU A 356 0.87 -18.37 4.66
N ARG A 357 1.82 -17.61 4.12
CA ARG A 357 2.20 -17.68 2.70
C ARG A 357 3.02 -18.92 2.40
N LYS A 358 2.91 -19.38 1.15
CA LYS A 358 3.69 -20.49 0.59
C LYS A 358 4.67 -20.05 -0.49
N THR A 359 4.50 -18.84 -1.03
CA THR A 359 5.39 -18.24 -2.01
C THR A 359 5.74 -16.81 -1.60
N PHE A 360 6.99 -16.42 -1.83
CA PHE A 360 7.60 -15.20 -1.30
C PHE A 360 8.17 -14.34 -2.43
N PHE A 361 8.29 -13.04 -2.17
CA PHE A 361 8.67 -11.99 -3.13
C PHE A 361 7.67 -11.75 -4.27
N HIS A 362 7.92 -10.72 -5.08
CA HIS A 362 7.01 -10.26 -6.12
C HIS A 362 6.74 -11.33 -7.20
N ASN A 363 7.71 -12.18 -7.53
CA ASN A 363 7.60 -13.21 -8.58
C ASN A 363 7.34 -14.62 -8.03
N GLY A 364 7.23 -14.78 -6.70
CA GLY A 364 6.98 -16.07 -6.06
C GLY A 364 8.10 -17.11 -6.26
N ALA A 365 9.36 -16.69 -6.49
CA ALA A 365 10.49 -17.59 -6.76
C ALA A 365 10.92 -18.45 -5.55
N ILE A 366 10.61 -18.01 -4.33
CA ILE A 366 11.01 -18.68 -3.08
C ILE A 366 9.76 -19.25 -2.41
N HIS A 367 9.85 -20.48 -1.92
CA HIS A 367 8.68 -21.27 -1.46
C HIS A 367 8.69 -21.61 0.05
N SER A 368 9.64 -21.07 0.83
CA SER A 368 9.64 -21.20 2.28
C SER A 368 10.01 -19.87 2.97
N LEU A 369 9.44 -19.63 4.16
CA LEU A 369 9.72 -18.42 4.92
C LEU A 369 11.18 -18.43 5.40
N GLU A 370 11.68 -19.61 5.76
CA GLU A 370 13.07 -19.82 6.14
C GLU A 370 14.01 -19.44 4.99
N ASP A 371 13.73 -19.85 3.76
CA ASP A 371 14.56 -19.48 2.60
C ASP A 371 14.41 -18.02 2.22
N ALA A 372 13.24 -17.41 2.43
CA ALA A 372 13.08 -15.98 2.26
C ALA A 372 13.99 -15.20 3.21
N VAL A 373 14.09 -15.60 4.48
CA VAL A 373 15.03 -15.00 5.45
C VAL A 373 16.49 -15.32 5.11
N ARG A 374 16.80 -16.58 4.74
CA ARG A 374 18.16 -16.97 4.32
C ARG A 374 18.63 -16.20 3.10
N PHE A 375 17.74 -15.90 2.16
CA PHE A 375 18.08 -15.12 0.98
C PHE A 375 18.74 -13.81 1.37
N TYR A 376 18.15 -13.02 2.27
CA TYR A 376 18.76 -11.77 2.75
C TYR A 376 20.17 -11.98 3.33
N ALA A 377 20.39 -13.03 4.11
CA ALA A 377 21.68 -13.30 4.74
C ALA A 377 22.76 -13.84 3.77
N GLN A 378 22.34 -14.56 2.72
CA GLN A 378 23.21 -15.40 1.89
C GLN A 378 23.32 -14.91 0.44
N ARG A 379 22.52 -13.92 0.02
CA ARG A 379 22.45 -13.43 -1.37
C ARG A 379 23.82 -13.13 -1.96
N ASP A 380 24.65 -12.44 -1.19
CA ASP A 380 25.95 -11.91 -1.63
C ASP A 380 27.12 -12.82 -1.24
N THR A 381 27.03 -13.52 -0.11
CA THR A 381 28.07 -14.42 0.41
C THR A 381 27.99 -15.83 -0.18
N GLN A 382 26.80 -16.28 -0.59
CA GLN A 382 26.57 -17.58 -1.23
C GLN A 382 25.68 -17.44 -2.48
N PRO A 383 26.05 -16.58 -3.46
CA PRO A 383 25.19 -16.27 -4.61
C PRO A 383 24.87 -17.50 -5.47
N GLN A 384 25.75 -18.50 -5.50
CA GLN A 384 25.54 -19.76 -6.23
C GLN A 384 24.36 -20.60 -5.74
N LYS A 385 23.84 -20.31 -4.53
CA LYS A 385 22.64 -20.97 -3.99
C LYS A 385 21.36 -20.39 -4.59
N TRP A 386 21.40 -19.11 -4.99
CA TRP A 386 20.22 -18.34 -5.38
C TRP A 386 20.14 -18.10 -6.87
N TYR A 387 21.28 -17.93 -7.53
CA TYR A 387 21.37 -17.56 -8.93
C TYR A 387 22.04 -18.68 -9.76
N PRO A 388 21.67 -18.83 -11.03
CA PRO A 388 22.26 -19.83 -11.91
C PRO A 388 23.72 -19.49 -12.23
N ARG A 389 24.42 -20.44 -12.85
CA ARG A 389 25.74 -20.21 -13.45
C ARG A 389 25.60 -19.85 -14.92
N LYS A 390 26.45 -18.95 -15.38
CA LYS A 390 26.67 -18.66 -16.81
C LYS A 390 27.48 -19.78 -17.46
N ALA A 391 27.57 -19.73 -18.79
CA ALA A 391 28.35 -20.68 -19.58
C ALA A 391 29.85 -20.69 -19.20
N ASP A 392 30.40 -19.57 -18.73
CA ASP A 392 31.79 -19.45 -18.25
C ASP A 392 32.01 -19.96 -16.81
N GLY A 393 30.97 -20.52 -16.17
CA GLY A 393 31.01 -21.05 -14.81
C GLY A 393 30.81 -20.01 -13.70
N THR A 394 30.81 -18.71 -14.02
CA THR A 394 30.53 -17.64 -13.05
C THR A 394 29.05 -17.60 -12.67
N VAL A 395 28.74 -17.07 -11.49
CA VAL A 395 27.34 -16.94 -11.03
C VAL A 395 26.69 -15.73 -11.71
N ASP A 396 25.52 -15.90 -12.32
CA ASP A 396 24.74 -14.80 -12.88
C ASP A 396 23.93 -14.08 -11.81
N LYS A 397 24.64 -13.38 -10.92
CA LYS A 397 24.03 -12.66 -9.80
C LYS A 397 23.03 -11.60 -10.30
N PHE A 398 21.85 -11.58 -9.69
CA PHE A 398 20.72 -10.72 -10.07
C PHE A 398 20.19 -11.04 -11.50
N ASP A 399 19.97 -12.33 -11.77
CA ASP A 399 19.54 -12.82 -13.09
C ASP A 399 18.13 -12.40 -13.52
N ASP A 400 17.34 -11.81 -12.62
CA ASP A 400 16.04 -11.20 -12.94
C ASP A 400 16.10 -9.69 -13.18
N LEU A 401 17.31 -9.15 -13.43
CA LEU A 401 17.49 -7.73 -13.73
C LEU A 401 18.56 -7.54 -14.83
N PRO A 402 18.28 -6.74 -15.88
CA PRO A 402 19.24 -6.44 -16.92
C PRO A 402 20.54 -5.86 -16.36
N PRO A 403 21.72 -6.18 -16.93
CA PRO A 403 23.02 -5.76 -16.41
C PRO A 403 23.13 -4.26 -16.11
N GLN A 404 22.55 -3.40 -16.96
CA GLN A 404 22.60 -1.95 -16.80
C GLN A 404 21.85 -1.43 -15.55
N TYR A 405 20.92 -2.20 -14.98
CA TYR A 405 20.15 -1.80 -13.81
C TYR A 405 20.60 -2.52 -12.53
N ARG A 406 21.57 -3.44 -12.60
CA ARG A 406 22.06 -4.18 -11.42
C ARG A 406 22.69 -3.30 -10.35
N ALA A 407 23.14 -2.09 -10.71
CA ALA A 407 23.61 -1.09 -9.76
C ALA A 407 22.50 -0.52 -8.85
N ASN A 408 21.23 -0.68 -9.23
CA ASN A 408 20.09 -0.24 -8.41
C ASN A 408 19.82 -1.18 -7.21
N VAL A 409 20.39 -2.39 -7.23
CA VAL A 409 20.15 -3.39 -6.17
C VAL A 409 20.77 -2.91 -4.86
N ASN A 410 19.96 -2.91 -3.80
CA ASN A 410 20.40 -2.48 -2.48
C ASN A 410 21.54 -3.37 -1.96
N MET A 411 22.58 -2.73 -1.45
CA MET A 411 23.77 -3.34 -0.87
C MET A 411 23.97 -2.99 0.61
N GLU A 412 23.05 -2.23 1.21
CA GLU A 412 23.06 -1.95 2.64
C GLU A 412 22.77 -3.21 3.47
N PRO A 413 23.22 -3.28 4.75
CA PRO A 413 22.96 -4.42 5.63
C PRO A 413 21.47 -4.85 5.61
N PRO A 414 21.16 -6.17 5.60
CA PRO A 414 22.05 -7.31 5.84
C PRO A 414 22.83 -7.77 4.59
N PHE A 415 22.69 -7.05 3.48
CA PHE A 415 23.37 -7.36 2.23
C PHE A 415 24.84 -6.97 2.23
N GLY A 416 25.55 -7.39 1.18
CA GLY A 416 26.98 -7.13 1.02
C GLY A 416 27.87 -8.29 1.46
N GLY A 417 29.13 -7.99 1.76
CA GLY A 417 30.16 -9.02 1.91
C GLY A 417 30.63 -9.61 0.57
N LYS A 418 31.56 -10.56 0.63
CA LYS A 418 32.16 -11.22 -0.53
C LYS A 418 31.71 -12.67 -0.62
N PRO A 419 31.63 -13.25 -1.84
CA PRO A 419 31.37 -14.68 -2.00
C PRO A 419 32.37 -15.50 -1.16
N GLY A 420 31.86 -16.41 -0.33
CA GLY A 420 32.64 -17.23 0.60
C GLY A 420 32.71 -16.70 2.04
N ASP A 421 32.33 -15.44 2.29
CA ASP A 421 32.27 -14.91 3.66
C ASP A 421 31.19 -15.61 4.49
N LYS A 422 31.32 -15.53 5.82
CA LYS A 422 30.27 -16.00 6.73
C LYS A 422 29.04 -15.09 6.62
N PRO A 423 27.82 -15.62 6.42
CA PRO A 423 26.60 -14.83 6.45
C PRO A 423 26.44 -14.06 7.76
N VAL A 424 25.86 -12.86 7.68
CA VAL A 424 25.63 -12.00 8.86
C VAL A 424 24.62 -12.62 9.85
N LEU A 425 23.70 -13.44 9.35
CA LEU A 425 22.78 -14.25 10.16
C LEU A 425 23.23 -15.71 10.17
N SER A 426 23.36 -16.27 11.37
CA SER A 426 23.53 -17.72 11.54
C SER A 426 22.21 -18.46 11.27
N GLU A 427 22.27 -19.79 11.06
CA GLU A 427 21.04 -20.59 10.96
C GLU A 427 20.20 -20.57 12.26
N ALA A 428 20.81 -20.28 13.41
CA ALA A 428 20.06 -20.06 14.65
C ALA A 428 19.31 -18.72 14.60
N ASP A 429 19.93 -17.65 14.12
CA ASP A 429 19.27 -16.35 13.93
C ASP A 429 18.11 -16.49 12.92
N VAL A 430 18.30 -17.21 11.81
CA VAL A 430 17.23 -17.48 10.83
C VAL A 430 16.04 -18.16 11.50
N ARG A 431 16.26 -19.23 12.28
CA ARG A 431 15.16 -19.92 12.99
C ARG A 431 14.46 -19.02 14.00
N ASP A 432 15.22 -18.20 14.70
CA ASP A 432 14.68 -17.29 15.71
C ASP A 432 13.87 -16.16 15.05
N ILE A 433 14.35 -15.56 13.96
CA ILE A 433 13.61 -14.58 13.15
C ILE A 433 12.32 -15.20 12.60
N VAL A 434 12.38 -16.42 12.06
CA VAL A 434 11.18 -17.12 11.57
C VAL A 434 10.18 -17.38 12.70
N ALA A 435 10.64 -17.73 13.92
CA ALA A 435 9.78 -17.86 15.08
C ALA A 435 9.12 -16.52 15.45
N PHE A 436 9.86 -15.42 15.38
CA PHE A 436 9.33 -14.07 15.54
C PHE A 436 8.27 -13.72 14.47
N LEU A 437 8.56 -13.95 13.19
CA LEU A 437 7.63 -13.65 12.08
C LEU A 437 6.31 -14.44 12.20
N LYS A 438 6.33 -15.65 12.76
CA LYS A 438 5.11 -16.41 13.06
C LYS A 438 4.20 -15.73 14.08
N THR A 439 4.75 -14.88 14.96
CA THR A 439 3.96 -14.10 15.92
C THR A 439 3.14 -12.98 15.30
N LEU A 440 3.41 -12.64 14.04
CA LEU A 440 2.72 -11.60 13.25
C LEU A 440 1.45 -12.13 12.55
N THR A 441 1.06 -13.37 12.82
CA THR A 441 -0.15 -13.99 12.28
C THR A 441 -1.35 -13.58 13.13
N ASP A 442 -2.36 -13.01 12.47
CA ASP A 442 -3.62 -12.59 13.09
C ASP A 442 -4.43 -13.76 13.64
N GLY A 443 -5.43 -13.45 14.45
CA GLY A 443 -6.31 -14.43 15.08
C GLY A 443 -5.72 -15.09 16.32
N TYR A 444 -4.69 -14.49 16.93
CA TYR A 444 -4.16 -14.97 18.19
C TYR A 444 -5.22 -14.82 19.29
N ARG A 445 -5.47 -15.92 20.00
CA ARG A 445 -6.33 -15.95 21.17
C ARG A 445 -5.45 -16.34 22.35
N PRO A 446 -5.16 -15.41 23.29
CA PRO A 446 -4.45 -15.76 24.49
C PRO A 446 -5.19 -16.90 25.16
N VAL A 447 -4.48 -17.96 25.55
CA VAL A 447 -5.06 -18.96 26.45
C VAL A 447 -5.45 -18.18 27.69
N ARG A 448 -6.75 -17.96 27.91
CA ARG A 448 -7.24 -17.46 29.20
C ARG A 448 -6.59 -18.36 30.22
N ALA A 449 -5.73 -17.80 31.09
CA ALA A 449 -5.35 -18.50 32.31
C ALA A 449 -6.68 -18.98 32.89
N MET A 450 -6.89 -20.30 32.93
CA MET A 450 -8.04 -20.89 33.60
C MET A 450 -8.08 -20.23 34.96
N GLN A 451 -9.01 -19.30 35.14
CA GLN A 451 -9.24 -18.72 36.44
C GLN A 451 -9.55 -19.90 37.34
N SER A 452 -8.72 -20.01 38.36
CA SER A 452 -8.94 -20.75 39.59
C SER A 452 -10.39 -20.55 40.07
N GLY A 453 -11.29 -21.38 39.56
CA GLY A 453 -12.64 -21.59 40.05
C GLY A 453 -12.64 -22.83 40.92
N VAL A 454 -11.84 -22.82 41.97
CA VAL A 454 -11.94 -23.78 43.08
C VAL A 454 -12.18 -22.97 44.34
N GLN A 455 -13.27 -23.34 45.01
CA GLN A 455 -13.73 -22.96 46.35
C GLN A 455 -14.62 -21.71 46.48
N GLY A 456 -15.90 -22.00 46.67
CA GLY A 456 -16.91 -21.09 47.20
C GLY A 456 -18.29 -21.73 47.28
N GLY A 457 -18.37 -23.02 47.63
CA GLY A 457 -19.65 -23.65 47.93
C GLY A 457 -20.26 -23.03 49.18
N SER A 458 -21.24 -22.14 48.99
CA SER A 458 -22.11 -21.71 50.07
C SER A 458 -23.41 -22.51 50.00
N ARG A 459 -23.68 -23.20 51.10
CA ARG A 459 -24.82 -24.09 51.32
C ARG A 459 -26.12 -23.31 51.23
N VAL A 460 -27.07 -23.91 50.52
CA VAL A 460 -28.51 -23.66 50.68
C VAL A 460 -28.88 -23.93 52.13
N ALA A 461 -29.41 -22.91 52.82
CA ALA A 461 -30.19 -23.10 54.03
C ALA A 461 -31.66 -22.86 53.68
N GLN A 462 -32.43 -23.93 53.80
CA GLN A 462 -33.89 -23.92 53.81
C GLN A 462 -34.39 -23.11 55.01
N ARG A 463 -35.28 -22.16 54.79
CA ARG A 463 -36.54 -21.95 55.52
C ARG A 463 -37.41 -20.95 54.81
#